data_AF-A0A8K1DCG3-F1
#
_entry.id   AF-A0A8K1DCG3-F1
#
_cell.length_a   1.000
_cell.length_b   1.000
_cell.length_c   1.000
_cell.angle_alpha   90.00
_cell.angle_beta   90.00
_cell.angle_gamma   90.00
#
_symmetry.space_group_name_H-M   'P 1'
#
loop_
_entity.id
_entity.type
_entity.pdbx_description
1 polymer ?
#
loop_
_entity_poly.entity_id
_entity_poly.type
_entity_poly.pdbx_seq_one_letter_code
_entity_poly.pdbx_strand_id
1 'polypeptide(L)'
;MIFSACGANKKLFHKILIQSKPIKDMNIKDLLPILIYDDSCYHCSKFASIAKSLAGKNILIVGHYTEIGKEIKSEIFPKDHDSTRMFWFVTDKTAYGGRAGILPLVFFILKQKI
;
A
#
# COMPACT_ATOMS: atom_id res chain seq x y z
N MET A 1 19.15 -48.41 4.18
CA MET A 1 18.18 -47.34 3.83
C MET A 1 18.19 -46.33 4.97
N ILE A 2 19.24 -45.53 5.10
CA ILE A 2 19.30 -44.11 4.72
C ILE A 2 17.99 -43.36 5.01
N PHE A 3 17.79 -42.95 6.26
CA PHE A 3 17.11 -41.68 6.55
C PHE A 3 18.19 -40.70 6.95
N SER A 4 18.67 -39.98 5.94
CA SER A 4 19.54 -38.83 6.08
C SER A 4 18.76 -37.75 6.81
N ALA A 5 19.17 -37.43 8.04
CA ALA A 5 18.71 -36.26 8.76
C ALA A 5 19.15 -35.04 7.94
N CYS A 6 18.22 -34.47 7.17
CA CYS A 6 18.43 -33.22 6.47
C CYS A 6 18.62 -32.14 7.54
N GLY A 7 19.88 -31.81 7.79
CA GLY A 7 20.27 -30.69 8.63
C GLY A 7 19.63 -29.43 8.10
N ALA A 8 18.57 -28.98 8.77
CA ALA A 8 17.97 -27.67 8.63
C ALA A 8 19.07 -26.62 8.67
N ASN A 9 19.44 -26.09 7.50
CA ASN A 9 20.49 -25.10 7.37
C ASN A 9 20.04 -23.84 8.12
N LYS A 10 20.65 -23.59 9.29
CA LYS A 10 20.31 -22.45 10.17
C LYS A 10 20.32 -21.11 9.42
N LYS A 11 21.09 -20.96 8.33
CA LYS A 11 21.08 -19.73 7.51
C LYS A 11 19.77 -19.52 6.74
N LEU A 12 19.08 -20.58 6.33
CA LEU A 12 17.81 -20.47 5.58
C LEU A 12 16.67 -20.00 6.50
N PHE A 13 16.60 -20.56 7.72
CA PHE A 13 15.66 -20.14 8.75
C PHE A 13 15.93 -18.70 9.21
N HIS A 14 17.21 -18.31 9.31
CA HIS A 14 17.58 -16.93 9.63
C HIS A 14 17.16 -15.92 8.55
N LYS A 15 17.00 -16.35 7.28
CA LYS A 15 16.55 -15.47 6.18
C LYS A 15 15.03 -15.29 6.17
N ILE A 16 14.26 -16.31 6.55
CA ILE A 16 12.79 -16.25 6.66
C ILE A 16 12.36 -15.35 7.83
N LEU A 17 13.06 -15.42 8.96
CA LEU A 17 12.77 -14.60 10.14
C LEU A 17 13.17 -13.11 10.00
N ILE A 18 13.86 -12.72 8.92
CA ILE A 18 14.19 -11.31 8.65
C ILE A 18 13.04 -10.57 7.93
N GLN A 19 12.10 -11.28 7.29
CA GLN A 19 10.97 -10.64 6.59
C GLN A 19 9.82 -10.24 7.51
N SER A 20 9.86 -10.61 8.79
CA SER A 20 8.90 -10.16 9.81
C SER A 20 9.55 -9.16 10.78
N LYS A 21 10.50 -8.33 10.31
CA LYS A 21 10.89 -7.16 11.10
C LYS A 21 9.69 -6.22 11.09
N PRO A 22 9.11 -5.87 12.26
CA PRO A 22 8.15 -4.78 12.31
C PRO A 22 8.85 -3.56 11.72
N ILE A 23 8.19 -2.91 10.76
CA ILE A 23 8.68 -1.69 10.09
C ILE A 23 8.63 -0.59 11.14
N LYS A 24 9.62 -0.59 12.05
CA LYS A 24 9.52 0.19 13.30
C LYS A 24 9.78 1.68 13.10
N ASP A 25 10.13 2.12 11.89
CA ASP A 25 10.34 3.51 11.53
C ASP A 25 9.92 3.74 10.07
N MET A 26 8.61 3.65 9.77
CA MET A 26 8.09 4.02 8.45
C MET A 26 7.77 5.52 8.44
N ASN A 27 8.55 6.33 7.73
CA ASN A 27 8.17 7.70 7.46
C ASN A 27 7.23 7.72 6.25
N ILE A 28 5.92 7.84 6.49
CA ILE A 28 4.90 7.86 5.44
C ILE A 28 5.18 8.90 4.35
N LYS A 29 5.86 10.01 4.67
CA LYS A 29 6.18 11.05 3.69
C LYS A 29 7.06 10.54 2.55
N ASP A 30 7.91 9.55 2.82
CA ASP A 30 8.83 8.97 1.82
C ASP A 30 8.12 8.01 0.86
N LEU A 31 6.86 7.66 1.15
CA LEU A 31 6.02 6.77 0.34
C LEU A 31 5.05 7.52 -0.58
N LEU A 32 4.91 8.83 -0.37
CA LEU A 32 3.98 9.64 -1.13
C LEU A 32 4.47 9.85 -2.57
N PRO A 33 3.56 9.84 -3.56
CA PRO A 33 2.11 9.72 -3.44
C PRO A 33 1.61 8.27 -3.34
N ILE A 34 0.53 8.07 -2.57
CA ILE A 34 -0.08 6.76 -2.31
C ILE A 34 -1.54 6.75 -2.77
N LEU A 35 -1.97 5.66 -3.39
CA LEU A 35 -3.38 5.31 -3.54
C LEU A 35 -3.70 4.17 -2.57
N ILE A 36 -4.35 4.49 -1.46
CA ILE A 36 -4.86 3.47 -0.53
C ILE A 36 -6.33 3.18 -0.84
N TYR A 37 -6.75 1.92 -0.86
CA TYR A 37 -8.10 1.55 -1.31
C TYR A 37 -8.70 0.41 -0.50
N ASP A 38 -10.03 0.31 -0.50
CA ASP A 38 -10.77 -0.84 0.01
C ASP A 38 -10.49 -2.09 -0.85
N ASP A 39 -9.59 -2.96 -0.39
CA ASP A 39 -9.21 -4.21 -1.06
C ASP A 39 -10.20 -5.36 -0.84
N SER A 40 -11.26 -5.13 -0.06
CA SER A 40 -12.42 -6.04 0.03
C SER A 40 -13.53 -5.68 -0.97
N CYS A 41 -13.51 -4.47 -1.52
CA CYS A 41 -14.49 -4.00 -2.50
C CYS A 41 -14.03 -4.27 -3.94
N TYR A 42 -14.84 -5.00 -4.72
CA TYR A 42 -14.56 -5.31 -6.13
C TYR A 42 -14.36 -4.05 -6.98
N HIS A 43 -15.23 -3.05 -6.83
CA HIS A 43 -15.16 -1.82 -7.62
C HIS A 43 -13.92 -1.00 -7.27
N CYS A 44 -13.56 -0.90 -5.99
CA CYS A 44 -12.35 -0.24 -5.54
C CYS A 44 -11.10 -0.95 -6.06
N SER A 45 -11.07 -2.28 -5.99
CA SER A 45 -9.97 -3.10 -6.50
C SER A 45 -9.79 -2.97 -8.02
N LYS A 46 -10.90 -2.97 -8.77
CA LYS A 46 -10.86 -2.76 -10.23
C LYS A 46 -10.35 -1.36 -10.57
N PHE A 47 -10.82 -0.34 -9.86
CA PHE A 47 -10.33 1.03 -10.01
C PHE A 47 -8.83 1.14 -9.70
N ALA A 48 -8.37 0.58 -8.59
CA ALA A 48 -6.96 0.58 -8.18
C ALA A 48 -6.07 -0.13 -9.22
N SER A 49 -6.56 -1.23 -9.82
CA SER A 49 -5.86 -1.92 -10.90
C SER A 49 -5.70 -1.05 -12.16
N ILE A 50 -6.76 -0.33 -12.55
CA ILE A 50 -6.70 0.61 -13.68
C ILE A 50 -5.73 1.76 -13.36
N ALA A 51 -5.83 2.35 -12.17
CA ALA A 51 -4.91 3.39 -11.73
C ALA A 51 -3.45 2.89 -11.73
N LYS A 52 -3.21 1.64 -11.31
CA LYS A 52 -1.87 1.01 -11.36
C LYS A 52 -1.34 0.95 -12.77
N SER A 53 -2.17 0.48 -13.70
CA SER A 53 -1.79 0.34 -15.12
C SER A 53 -1.44 1.68 -15.74
N LEU A 54 -2.18 2.75 -15.41
CA LEU A 54 -1.98 4.08 -15.96
C LEU A 54 -0.79 4.83 -15.34
N ALA A 55 -0.60 4.70 -14.03
CA ALA A 55 0.45 5.39 -13.27
C ALA A 55 1.79 4.64 -13.22
N GLY A 56 1.78 3.34 -13.49
CA GLY A 56 2.96 2.49 -13.47
C GLY A 56 3.64 2.43 -12.09
N LYS A 57 4.94 2.74 -12.05
CA LYS A 57 5.75 2.75 -10.82
C LYS A 57 5.71 4.08 -10.06
N ASN A 58 5.03 5.10 -10.60
CA ASN A 58 5.04 6.46 -10.05
C ASN A 58 4.08 6.66 -8.86
N ILE A 59 3.27 5.64 -8.54
CA ILE A 59 2.36 5.66 -7.40
C ILE A 59 2.44 4.34 -6.65
N LEU A 60 2.53 4.44 -5.32
CA LEU A 60 2.37 3.29 -4.44
C LEU A 60 0.87 3.00 -4.29
N ILE A 61 0.46 1.73 -4.45
CA ILE A 61 -0.95 1.34 -4.33
C ILE A 61 -1.06 0.26 -3.25
N VAL A 62 -1.90 0.49 -2.24
CA VAL A 62 -1.97 -0.35 -1.04
C VAL A 62 -3.42 -0.61 -0.66
N GLY A 63 -3.77 -1.85 -0.33
CA GLY A 63 -5.07 -2.20 0.22
C GLY A 63 -5.17 -1.85 1.70
N HIS A 64 -6.29 -1.29 2.15
CA HIS A 64 -6.55 -0.91 3.54
C HIS A 64 -6.40 -2.08 4.53
N TYR A 65 -6.70 -3.31 4.13
CA TYR A 65 -6.68 -4.48 5.00
C TYR A 65 -5.33 -5.23 5.01
N THR A 66 -4.36 -4.78 4.22
CA THR A 66 -2.97 -5.24 4.31
C THR A 66 -2.28 -4.68 5.56
N GLU A 67 -1.22 -5.32 6.05
CA GLU A 67 -0.47 -4.83 7.22
C GLU A 67 0.09 -3.41 6.98
N ILE A 68 0.69 -3.18 5.81
CA ILE A 68 1.17 -1.84 5.40
C ILE A 68 -0.01 -0.84 5.30
N GLY A 69 -1.17 -1.27 4.80
CA GLY A 69 -2.35 -0.42 4.71
C GLY A 69 -2.91 0.01 6.06
N LYS A 70 -2.86 -0.88 7.06
CA LYS A 70 -3.24 -0.57 8.44
C LYS A 70 -2.30 0.45 9.07
N GLU A 71 -0.99 0.29 8.86
CA GLU A 71 0.03 1.24 9.32
C GLU A 71 -0.14 2.63 8.66
N ILE A 72 -0.26 2.66 7.33
CA ILE A 72 -0.55 3.89 6.56
C ILE A 72 -1.82 4.58 7.07
N LYS A 73 -2.88 3.80 7.33
CA LYS A 73 -4.15 4.34 7.85
C LYS A 73 -3.96 5.02 9.21
N SER A 74 -3.26 4.38 10.15
CA SER A 74 -3.08 4.91 11.51
C SER A 74 -2.28 6.21 11.56
N GLU A 75 -1.44 6.44 10.57
CA GLU A 75 -0.60 7.66 10.46
C GLU A 75 -1.33 8.82 9.75
N ILE A 76 -2.17 8.52 8.76
CA ILE A 76 -2.81 9.55 7.92
C ILE A 76 -4.17 10.00 8.48
N PHE A 77 -4.95 9.08 9.03
CA PHE A 77 -6.34 9.35 9.41
C PHE A 77 -6.52 9.38 10.93
N PRO A 78 -7.40 10.24 11.46
CA PRO A 78 -7.81 10.19 12.86
C PRO A 78 -8.37 8.81 13.24
N LYS A 79 -8.14 8.37 14.48
CA LYS A 79 -8.56 7.03 14.96
C LYS A 79 -10.06 6.78 14.81
N ASP A 80 -10.88 7.82 14.98
CA ASP A 80 -12.34 7.72 14.94
C ASP A 80 -12.94 7.91 13.53
N HIS A 81 -12.09 8.01 12.50
CA HIS A 81 -12.52 8.18 11.12
C HIS A 81 -12.48 6.86 10.34
N ASP A 82 -13.65 6.41 9.85
CA ASP A 82 -13.73 5.24 8.97
C ASP A 82 -13.31 5.62 7.54
N SER A 83 -12.00 5.49 7.27
CA SER A 83 -11.43 5.71 5.94
C SER A 83 -11.54 4.49 5.01
N THR A 84 -12.00 3.31 5.46
CA THR A 84 -11.71 2.06 4.75
C THR A 84 -12.68 1.71 3.64
N ARG A 85 -13.83 2.38 3.54
CA ARG A 85 -14.91 2.05 2.58
C ARG A 85 -14.77 2.71 1.21
N MET A 86 -13.61 3.30 0.92
CA MET A 86 -13.35 4.00 -0.33
C MET A 86 -11.86 4.00 -0.64
N PHE A 87 -11.47 4.61 -1.75
CA PHE A 87 -10.07 4.91 -2.02
C PHE A 87 -9.71 6.32 -1.55
N TRP A 88 -8.43 6.52 -1.27
CA TRP A 88 -7.83 7.80 -0.99
C TRP A 88 -6.57 7.97 -1.82
N PHE A 89 -6.50 9.09 -2.53
CA PHE A 89 -5.26 9.55 -3.14
C PHE A 89 -4.56 10.50 -2.18
N VAL A 90 -3.44 10.08 -1.63
CA VAL A 90 -2.69 10.80 -0.59
C VAL A 90 -1.44 11.41 -1.20
N THR A 91 -1.28 12.70 -0.93
CA THR A 91 -0.15 13.55 -1.35
C THR A 91 0.54 14.14 -0.12
N ASP A 92 1.66 14.82 -0.34
CA ASP A 92 2.37 15.61 0.68
C ASP A 92 1.50 16.69 1.33
N LYS A 93 0.46 17.15 0.63
CA LYS A 93 -0.42 18.24 1.06
C LYS A 93 -1.70 17.75 1.73
N THR A 94 -2.33 16.71 1.19
CA THR A 94 -3.66 16.27 1.64
C THR A 94 -4.02 14.87 1.13
N ALA A 95 -5.08 14.29 1.72
CA ALA A 95 -5.68 13.03 1.35
C ALA A 95 -7.06 13.25 0.70
N TYR A 96 -7.18 12.94 -0.59
CA TYR A 96 -8.42 13.10 -1.35
C TYR A 96 -9.22 11.79 -1.38
N GLY A 97 -10.38 11.76 -0.73
CA GLY A 97 -11.23 10.57 -0.63
C GLY A 97 -12.27 10.44 -1.74
N GLY A 98 -12.48 9.21 -2.22
CA GLY A 98 -13.55 8.87 -3.16
C GLY A 98 -13.55 9.74 -4.41
N ARG A 99 -14.73 10.27 -4.79
CA ARG A 99 -14.87 11.07 -6.02
C ARG A 99 -13.99 12.33 -6.03
N ALA A 100 -13.72 12.94 -4.87
CA ALA A 100 -12.85 14.11 -4.78
C ALA A 100 -11.39 13.78 -5.15
N GLY A 101 -10.97 12.52 -5.05
CA GLY A 101 -9.64 12.06 -5.44
C GLY A 101 -9.46 11.76 -6.93
N ILE A 102 -10.54 11.69 -7.72
CA ILE A 102 -10.45 11.33 -9.14
C ILE A 102 -9.65 12.37 -9.92
N LEU A 103 -10.05 13.65 -9.82
CA LEU A 103 -9.42 14.72 -10.60
C LEU A 103 -7.94 14.94 -10.19
N PRO A 104 -7.59 15.00 -8.89
CA PRO A 104 -6.19 15.03 -8.46
C PRO A 104 -5.35 13.85 -8.97
N LEU A 105 -5.89 12.63 -8.92
CA LEU A 105 -5.19 11.43 -9.40
C LEU A 105 -4.96 11.47 -10.91
N VAL A 106 -5.97 11.87 -11.69
CA VAL A 106 -5.84 12.01 -13.15
C VAL A 106 -4.79 13.05 -13.50
N PHE A 107 -4.81 14.22 -12.86
CA PHE A 107 -3.78 15.24 -13.09
C PHE A 107 -2.39 14.77 -12.71
N PHE A 108 -2.26 14.03 -11.60
CA PHE A 108 -1.00 13.41 -11.22
C PHE A 108 -0.49 12.48 -12.33
N ILE A 109 -1.32 11.56 -12.80
CA ILE A 109 -0.97 10.59 -13.86
C ILE A 109 -0.58 11.30 -15.16
N LEU A 110 -1.32 12.33 -15.58
CA LEU A 110 -1.04 13.06 -16.82
C LEU A 110 0.28 13.84 -16.73
N LYS A 111 0.58 14.46 -15.59
CA LYS A 111 1.86 15.17 -15.37
C LYS A 111 3.08 14.26 -15.42
N GLN A 112 2.94 12.95 -15.15
CA GLN A 112 4.06 12.01 -15.25
C GLN A 112 4.34 11.54 -16.69
N LYS A 113 3.42 11.77 -17.62
CA LYS A 113 3.53 11.33 -19.02
C LYS A 113 4.04 12.42 -19.96
N ILE A 114 4.02 13.67 -19.50
CA ILE A 114 4.52 14.85 -20.21
C ILE A 114 5.97 15.08 -19.78
#